data_AF-A9NEC2-F1
#
_entry.id   AF-A9NEC2-F1
#
_cell.length_a   1.000
_cell.length_b   1.000
_cell.length_c   1.000
_cell.angle_alpha   90.00
_cell.angle_beta   90.00
_cell.angle_gamma   90.00
#
_symmetry.space_group_name_H-M   'P 1'
#
loop_
_entity.id
_entity.type
_entity.pdbx_description
1 polymer ?
#
loop_
_entity_poly.entity_id
_entity_poly.type
_entity_poly.pdbx_seq_one_letter_code
_entity_poly.pdbx_strand_id
1 'polypeptide(L)'
;MKMLPKDYAKAVGTPFRVEKYNDATLEMYYLNDRSDFHKFASRGRFSVWTSDGVNYRLFVEKGYYESVTDLYTNEVNTIWLDFTNTIYAQQRKMSRMYMMVSMIVLLIVLGASIGLQQIIPDQADNVFLAAMVVLFIGLFVSSNRQQKKLRTLVSDENKKATQLIKDTLGETRFQGILEGQEKYYEAYYKSDDEVTEEEASEEETPTQLEDSETENNSEEKTNKE
;
A
#
# COMPACT_ATOMS: atom_id res chain seq x y z
N MET A 1 -1.62 -8.12 14.23
CA MET A 1 -2.63 -7.39 13.41
C MET A 1 -2.56 -7.88 11.97
N LYS A 2 -3.67 -7.96 11.21
CA LYS A 2 -3.66 -8.51 9.84
C LYS A 2 -3.01 -7.53 8.85
N MET A 3 -2.04 -8.01 8.06
CA MET A 3 -1.41 -7.29 6.95
C MET A 3 -1.53 -8.14 5.69
N LEU A 4 -2.19 -7.62 4.65
CA LEU A 4 -2.44 -8.38 3.40
C LEU A 4 -2.87 -9.85 3.65
N PRO A 5 -3.95 -10.10 4.41
CA PRO A 5 -4.32 -11.46 4.83
C PRO A 5 -4.67 -12.39 3.65
N LYS A 6 -5.07 -11.83 2.50
CA LYS A 6 -5.28 -12.59 1.27
C LYS A 6 -3.96 -13.12 0.71
N ASP A 7 -2.88 -12.35 0.79
CA ASP A 7 -1.56 -12.78 0.34
C ASP A 7 -0.89 -13.72 1.35
N TYR A 8 -1.16 -13.54 2.64
CA TYR A 8 -0.72 -14.48 3.67
C TYR A 8 -1.17 -15.92 3.39
N ALA A 9 -2.40 -16.10 2.89
CA ALA A 9 -2.98 -17.40 2.58
C ALA A 9 -2.41 -18.06 1.31
N LYS A 10 -1.65 -17.33 0.50
CA LYS A 10 -1.07 -17.81 -0.77
C LYS A 10 0.35 -18.39 -0.61
N ALA A 11 0.75 -18.73 0.61
CA ALA A 11 2.02 -19.43 0.81
C ALA A 11 1.97 -20.79 0.11
N VAL A 12 3.00 -21.07 -0.68
CA VAL A 12 3.18 -22.34 -1.40
C VAL A 12 4.47 -22.98 -0.91
N GLY A 13 4.45 -24.30 -0.71
CA GLY A 13 5.63 -25.04 -0.26
C GLY A 13 5.99 -24.82 1.21
N THR A 14 7.27 -25.09 1.53
CA THR A 14 7.84 -24.94 2.87
C THR A 14 8.63 -23.63 2.96
N PRO A 15 8.59 -22.92 4.10
CA PRO A 15 9.40 -21.73 4.27
C PRO A 15 10.89 -22.09 4.20
N PHE A 16 11.67 -21.32 3.45
CA PHE A 16 13.11 -21.54 3.33
C PHE A 16 13.86 -21.07 4.59
N ARG A 17 13.24 -20.19 5.38
CA ARG A 17 13.76 -19.69 6.65
C ARG A 17 12.60 -19.39 7.60
N VAL A 18 12.79 -19.74 8.86
CA VAL A 18 11.83 -19.47 9.93
C VAL A 18 12.57 -18.79 11.08
N GLU A 19 11.99 -17.71 11.56
CA GLU A 19 12.55 -16.89 12.62
C GLU A 19 11.51 -16.64 13.72
N LYS A 20 12.00 -16.27 14.89
CA LYS A 20 11.15 -15.76 15.97
C LYS A 20 11.19 -14.24 15.98
N TYR A 21 10.03 -13.65 16.15
CA TYR A 21 9.84 -12.22 16.39
C TYR A 21 8.91 -12.08 17.59
N ASN A 22 9.46 -11.73 18.75
CA ASN A 22 8.76 -11.82 20.03
C ASN A 22 8.14 -13.22 20.24
N ASP A 23 6.85 -13.30 20.55
CA ASP A 23 6.08 -14.54 20.68
C ASP A 23 5.47 -15.03 19.35
N ALA A 24 5.76 -14.34 18.24
CA ALA A 24 5.27 -14.66 16.91
C ALA A 24 6.35 -15.36 16.06
N THR A 25 5.89 -16.06 15.02
CA THR A 25 6.76 -16.70 14.04
C THR A 25 6.81 -15.85 12.77
N LEU A 26 8.02 -15.65 12.22
CA LEU A 26 8.25 -15.09 10.90
C LEU A 26 8.68 -16.22 9.95
N GLU A 27 7.87 -16.49 8.95
CA GLU A 27 8.17 -17.49 7.91
C GLU A 27 8.55 -16.78 6.60
N MET A 28 9.65 -17.19 5.97
CA MET A 28 10.12 -16.62 4.71
C MET A 28 9.93 -17.62 3.57
N TYR A 29 9.32 -17.15 2.49
CA TYR A 29 8.99 -17.92 1.30
C TYR A 29 9.53 -17.21 0.06
N TYR A 30 9.87 -17.99 -0.98
CA TYR A 30 10.24 -17.38 -2.25
C TYR A 30 9.00 -16.92 -3.01
N LEU A 31 9.07 -15.72 -3.58
CA LEU A 31 8.02 -15.18 -4.45
C LEU A 31 7.93 -15.98 -5.75
N ASN A 32 9.05 -16.53 -6.23
CA ASN A 32 9.15 -17.28 -7.47
C ASN A 32 8.21 -18.50 -7.51
N ASP A 33 7.85 -19.04 -6.34
CA ASP A 33 6.96 -20.21 -6.23
C ASP A 33 5.46 -19.83 -6.39
N ARG A 34 5.15 -18.53 -6.48
CA ARG A 34 3.78 -18.03 -6.62
C ARG A 34 3.46 -17.68 -8.08
N SER A 35 2.28 -18.12 -8.53
CA SER A 35 1.78 -17.82 -9.87
C SER A 35 1.50 -16.33 -10.13
N ASP A 36 1.36 -15.51 -9.08
CA ASP A 36 1.12 -14.06 -9.19
C ASP A 36 2.39 -13.21 -9.06
N PHE A 37 3.58 -13.82 -9.06
CA PHE A 37 4.88 -13.16 -8.93
C PHE A 37 5.08 -11.99 -9.91
N HIS A 38 4.83 -12.20 -11.21
CA HIS A 38 5.04 -11.19 -12.26
C HIS A 38 4.30 -9.87 -12.00
N LYS A 39 3.17 -9.90 -11.26
CA LYS A 39 2.41 -8.69 -10.89
C LYS A 39 3.15 -7.84 -9.85
N PHE A 40 4.01 -8.45 -9.05
CA PHE A 40 4.82 -7.76 -8.05
C PHE A 40 6.13 -7.25 -8.68
N ALA A 41 6.79 -8.10 -9.47
CA ALA A 41 8.04 -7.75 -10.13
C ALA A 41 7.89 -6.60 -11.15
N SER A 42 6.83 -6.59 -11.96
CA SER A 42 6.52 -5.48 -12.88
C SER A 42 6.30 -4.12 -12.19
N ARG A 43 6.10 -4.11 -10.86
CA ARG A 43 5.94 -2.89 -10.05
C ARG A 43 7.17 -2.57 -9.20
N GLY A 44 8.29 -3.24 -9.45
CA GLY A 44 9.53 -3.11 -8.68
C GLY A 44 9.44 -3.63 -7.25
N ARG A 45 8.48 -4.52 -6.97
CA ARG A 45 8.25 -5.07 -5.63
C ARG A 45 8.79 -6.49 -5.55
N PHE A 46 10.05 -6.61 -5.17
CA PHE A 46 10.72 -7.91 -4.99
C PHE A 46 10.55 -8.52 -3.60
N SER A 47 9.86 -7.83 -2.69
CA SER A 47 9.47 -8.38 -1.40
C SER A 47 8.12 -7.89 -0.90
N VAL A 48 7.41 -8.74 -0.17
CA VAL A 48 6.07 -8.48 0.36
C VAL A 48 5.95 -9.04 1.78
N TRP A 49 5.68 -8.16 2.73
CA TRP A 49 5.39 -8.52 4.12
C TRP A 49 3.89 -8.72 4.33
N THR A 50 3.52 -9.80 5.02
CA THR A 50 2.12 -10.17 5.29
C THR A 50 1.97 -10.72 6.72
N SER A 51 0.75 -10.69 7.26
CA SER A 51 0.42 -11.21 8.59
C SER A 51 -1.05 -11.60 8.69
N ASP A 52 -1.33 -12.71 9.38
CA ASP A 52 -2.68 -13.18 9.72
C ASP A 52 -3.22 -12.55 11.00
N GLY A 53 -2.43 -11.73 11.69
CA GLY A 53 -2.78 -11.16 12.98
C GLY A 53 -1.90 -11.64 14.13
N VAL A 54 -1.30 -12.82 13.99
CA VAL A 54 -0.50 -13.51 15.01
C VAL A 54 0.91 -13.73 14.48
N ASN A 55 1.04 -14.36 13.32
CA ASN A 55 2.31 -14.68 12.68
C ASN A 55 2.56 -13.79 11.47
N TYR A 56 3.80 -13.79 11.00
CA TYR A 56 4.28 -12.97 9.91
C TYR A 56 4.84 -13.86 8.79
N ARG A 57 4.66 -13.40 7.56
CA ARG A 57 5.20 -14.04 6.36
C ARG A 57 5.87 -13.00 5.49
N LEU A 58 7.10 -13.29 5.08
CA LEU A 58 7.82 -12.52 4.09
C LEU A 58 7.93 -13.33 2.81
N PHE A 59 7.37 -12.80 1.73
CA PHE A 59 7.58 -13.33 0.39
C PHE A 59 8.68 -12.49 -0.26
N VAL A 60 9.78 -13.11 -0.69
CA VAL A 60 10.91 -12.40 -1.31
C VAL A 60 11.36 -13.13 -2.56
N GLU A 61 11.68 -12.38 -3.62
CA GLU A 61 12.23 -12.97 -4.84
C GLU A 61 13.64 -13.49 -4.56
N LYS A 62 13.95 -14.68 -5.07
CA LYS A 62 15.19 -15.39 -4.74
C LYS A 62 16.44 -14.62 -5.12
N GLY A 63 16.55 -14.13 -6.36
CA GLY A 63 17.70 -13.37 -6.82
C GLY A 63 17.90 -12.07 -6.04
N TYR A 64 16.81 -11.40 -5.68
CA TYR A 64 16.84 -10.21 -4.84
C TYR A 64 17.33 -10.53 -3.43
N TYR A 65 16.79 -11.59 -2.81
CA TYR A 65 17.24 -12.04 -1.49
C TYR A 65 18.74 -12.35 -1.46
N GLU A 66 19.25 -13.04 -2.48
CA GLU A 66 20.67 -13.38 -2.61
C GLU A 66 21.55 -12.13 -2.80
N SER A 67 21.05 -11.13 -3.53
CA SER A 67 21.79 -9.88 -3.79
C SER A 67 21.87 -8.96 -2.57
N VAL A 68 20.88 -9.01 -1.67
CA VAL A 68 20.80 -8.12 -0.50
C VAL A 68 20.47 -8.86 0.79
N THR A 69 21.08 -10.03 1.01
CA THR A 69 20.78 -10.91 2.15
C THR A 69 20.92 -10.22 3.51
N ASP A 70 21.85 -9.28 3.66
CA ASP A 70 22.07 -8.54 4.92
C ASP A 70 20.83 -7.72 5.35
N LEU A 71 19.96 -7.34 4.41
CA LEU A 71 18.68 -6.67 4.69
C LEU A 71 17.66 -7.59 5.38
N TYR A 72 17.89 -8.91 5.32
CA TYR A 72 16.97 -9.93 5.84
C TYR A 72 17.55 -10.69 7.03
N THR A 73 18.54 -10.10 7.70
CA THR A 73 19.01 -10.58 9.00
C THR A 73 17.89 -10.44 10.04
N ASN A 74 17.90 -11.29 11.08
CA ASN A 74 16.82 -11.32 12.06
C ASN A 74 16.64 -9.98 12.79
N GLU A 75 17.75 -9.29 13.09
CA GLU A 75 17.76 -7.97 13.71
C GLU A 75 17.08 -6.92 12.81
N VAL A 76 17.43 -6.90 11.52
CA VAL A 76 16.83 -5.99 10.54
C VAL A 76 15.37 -6.32 10.28
N ASN A 77 15.01 -7.60 10.21
CA ASN A 77 13.61 -8.05 10.11
C ASN A 77 12.79 -7.56 11.29
N THR A 78 13.33 -7.61 12.51
CA THR A 78 12.68 -7.11 13.73
C THR A 78 12.42 -5.61 13.61
N ILE A 79 13.40 -4.82 13.16
CA ILE A 79 13.24 -3.37 12.94
C ILE A 79 12.15 -3.09 11.90
N TRP A 80 12.13 -3.83 10.79
CA TRP A 80 11.10 -3.68 9.74
C TRP A 80 9.69 -4.03 10.24
N LEU A 81 9.56 -5.10 11.03
CA LEU A 81 8.28 -5.50 11.61
C LEU A 81 7.79 -4.48 12.64
N ASP A 82 8.68 -3.94 13.48
CA ASP A 82 8.34 -2.89 14.45
C ASP A 82 7.88 -1.60 13.76
N PHE A 83 8.61 -1.17 12.72
CA PHE A 83 8.20 -0.06 11.87
C PHE A 83 6.80 -0.30 11.31
N THR A 84 6.59 -1.44 10.65
CA THR A 84 5.32 -1.76 9.98
C THR A 84 4.18 -1.83 11.00
N ASN A 85 4.35 -2.55 12.10
CA ASN A 85 3.37 -2.65 13.18
C ASN A 85 2.99 -1.27 13.75
N THR A 86 3.98 -0.38 13.93
CA THR A 86 3.77 0.98 14.41
C THR A 86 2.90 1.79 13.43
N ILE A 87 3.25 1.79 12.14
CA ILE A 87 2.47 2.48 11.10
C ILE A 87 1.03 1.99 11.06
N TYR A 88 0.81 0.67 11.04
CA TYR A 88 -0.53 0.10 10.97
C TYR A 88 -1.36 0.40 12.23
N ALA A 89 -0.76 0.33 13.42
CA ALA A 89 -1.42 0.68 14.68
C ALA A 89 -1.84 2.16 14.70
N GLN A 90 -0.94 3.06 14.29
CA GLN A 90 -1.18 4.50 14.17
C GLN A 90 -2.28 4.79 13.15
N GLN A 91 -2.20 4.19 11.96
CA GLN A 91 -3.19 4.33 10.90
C GLN A 91 -4.58 3.88 11.37
N ARG A 92 -4.69 2.73 12.06
CA ARG A 92 -5.97 2.24 12.57
C ARG A 92 -6.55 3.14 13.63
N LYS A 93 -5.73 3.62 14.58
CA LYS A 93 -6.15 4.57 15.61
C LYS A 93 -6.67 5.86 14.98
N MET A 94 -5.94 6.39 14.01
CA MET A 94 -6.32 7.59 13.27
C MET A 94 -7.61 7.36 12.48
N SER A 95 -7.68 6.31 11.66
CA SER A 95 -8.88 5.97 10.89
C SER A 95 -10.12 5.83 11.77
N ARG A 96 -10.03 5.15 12.92
CA ARG A 96 -11.15 5.02 13.87
C ARG A 96 -11.57 6.38 14.45
N MET A 97 -10.62 7.22 14.83
CA MET A 97 -10.90 8.55 15.38
C MET A 97 -11.61 9.44 14.36
N TYR A 98 -11.08 9.51 13.13
CA TYR A 98 -11.66 10.31 12.06
C TYR A 98 -13.05 9.78 11.63
N MET A 99 -13.24 8.47 11.59
CA MET A 99 -14.54 7.86 11.34
C MET A 99 -15.55 8.22 12.43
N MET A 100 -15.19 8.16 13.71
CA MET A 100 -16.08 8.56 14.80
C MET A 100 -16.45 10.05 14.74
N VAL A 101 -15.47 10.93 14.49
CA VAL A 101 -15.73 12.37 14.34
C VAL A 101 -16.67 12.62 13.15
N SER A 102 -16.43 11.98 12.00
CA SER A 102 -17.29 12.05 10.83
C SER A 102 -18.72 11.59 11.14
N MET A 103 -18.87 10.51 11.91
CA MET A 103 -20.18 9.97 12.29
C MET A 103 -20.93 10.93 13.21
N ILE A 104 -20.26 11.55 14.19
CA ILE A 104 -20.86 12.55 15.07
C ILE A 104 -21.33 13.78 14.27
N VAL A 105 -20.49 14.29 13.36
CA VAL A 105 -20.86 15.41 12.49
C VAL A 105 -22.06 15.07 11.63
N LEU A 106 -22.10 13.86 11.05
CA LEU A 106 -23.25 13.40 10.27
C LEU A 106 -24.53 13.35 11.10
N LEU A 107 -24.47 12.83 12.33
CA LEU A 107 -25.63 12.78 13.23
C LEU A 107 -26.13 14.18 13.59
N ILE A 108 -25.23 15.14 13.82
CA ILE A 108 -25.59 16.54 14.08
C ILE A 108 -26.31 17.14 12.87
N VAL A 109 -25.79 16.93 11.66
CA VAL A 109 -26.39 17.45 10.43
C VAL A 109 -27.76 16.83 10.18
N LEU A 110 -27.91 15.51 10.37
CA LEU A 110 -29.19 14.82 10.25
C LEU A 110 -30.20 15.32 11.29
N GLY A 111 -29.79 15.46 12.56
CA GLY A 111 -30.65 15.97 13.63
C GLY A 111 -31.12 17.41 13.36
N ALA A 112 -30.20 18.27 12.91
CA ALA A 112 -30.54 19.65 12.52
C ALA A 112 -31.49 19.68 11.32
N SER A 113 -31.28 18.83 10.32
CA SER A 113 -32.15 18.74 9.14
C SER A 113 -33.58 18.32 9.51
N ILE A 114 -33.75 17.30 10.34
CA ILE A 114 -35.07 16.86 10.83
C ILE A 114 -35.74 17.98 11.64
N GLY A 115 -35.00 18.67 12.50
CA GLY A 115 -35.53 19.80 13.28
C GLY A 115 -35.98 20.96 12.40
N LEU A 116 -35.21 21.30 11.36
CA LEU A 116 -35.53 22.38 10.44
C LEU A 116 -36.74 22.07 9.54
N GLN A 117 -36.95 20.81 9.15
CA GLN A 117 -38.15 20.37 8.42
C GLN A 117 -39.45 20.67 9.17
N GLN A 118 -39.43 20.64 10.50
CA GLN A 118 -40.61 20.96 11.32
C GLN A 118 -40.90 22.47 11.38
N ILE A 119 -39.90 23.32 11.17
CA ILE A 119 -39.99 24.78 11.38
C ILE A 119 -40.19 25.51 10.04
N ILE A 120 -39.47 25.09 8.98
CA ILE A 120 -39.47 25.77 7.68
C ILE A 120 -39.48 24.71 6.55
N PRO A 121 -40.63 24.04 6.30
CA PRO A 121 -40.72 22.95 5.33
C PRO A 121 -40.40 23.39 3.90
N ASP A 122 -40.79 24.61 3.50
CA ASP A 122 -40.63 25.12 2.13
C ASP A 122 -39.16 25.34 1.70
N GLN A 123 -38.22 25.42 2.66
CA GLN A 123 -36.79 25.54 2.36
C GLN A 123 -35.96 24.35 2.85
N ALA A 124 -36.61 23.30 3.36
CA ALA A 124 -35.93 22.18 3.97
C ALA A 124 -34.94 21.50 3.01
N ASP A 125 -35.31 21.34 1.74
CA ASP A 125 -34.47 20.69 0.73
C ASP A 125 -33.22 21.51 0.39
N ASN A 126 -33.37 22.84 0.25
CA ASN A 126 -32.25 23.74 -0.02
C ASN A 126 -31.28 23.81 1.16
N VAL A 127 -31.80 23.83 2.38
CA VAL A 127 -30.98 23.85 3.60
C VAL A 127 -30.28 22.51 3.80
N PHE A 128 -30.96 21.39 3.52
CA PHE A 128 -30.36 20.06 3.55
C PHE A 128 -29.22 19.95 2.53
N LEU A 129 -29.43 20.41 1.30
CA LEU A 129 -28.40 20.43 0.25
C LEU A 129 -27.19 21.27 0.69
N ALA A 130 -27.42 22.48 1.20
CA ALA A 130 -26.34 23.34 1.70
C ALA A 130 -25.56 22.68 2.84
N ALA A 131 -26.25 22.02 3.79
CA ALA A 131 -25.62 21.29 4.88
C ALA A 131 -24.79 20.10 4.39
N MET A 132 -25.28 19.36 3.38
CA MET A 132 -24.53 18.28 2.73
C MET A 132 -23.26 18.80 2.06
N VAL A 133 -23.33 19.90 1.32
CA VAL A 133 -22.14 20.50 0.67
C VAL A 133 -21.09 20.86 1.73
N VAL A 134 -21.49 21.52 2.82
CA VAL A 134 -20.58 21.86 3.93
C VAL A 134 -19.98 20.60 4.57
N LEU A 135 -20.78 19.55 4.76
CA LEU A 135 -20.32 18.27 5.30
C LEU A 135 -19.30 17.60 4.37
N PHE A 136 -19.57 17.54 3.06
CA PHE A 136 -18.64 16.95 2.09
C PHE A 136 -17.31 17.72 2.02
N ILE A 137 -17.35 19.06 2.02
CA ILE A 137 -16.13 19.88 2.08
C ILE A 137 -15.36 19.59 3.38
N GLY A 138 -16.06 19.50 4.52
CA GLY A 138 -15.47 19.16 5.81
C GLY A 138 -14.81 17.78 5.81
N LEU A 139 -15.48 16.77 5.25
CA LEU A 139 -14.93 15.42 5.09
C LEU A 139 -13.71 15.39 4.18
N PHE A 140 -13.76 16.12 3.06
CA PHE A 140 -12.64 16.19 2.11
C PHE A 140 -11.41 16.83 2.74
N VAL A 141 -11.57 17.97 3.43
CA VAL A 141 -10.47 18.64 4.14
C VAL A 141 -9.93 17.76 5.26
N SER A 142 -10.81 17.09 6.01
CA SER A 142 -10.44 16.17 7.09
C SER A 142 -9.63 14.98 6.57
N SER A 143 -10.08 14.36 5.47
CA SER A 143 -9.40 13.26 4.79
C SER A 143 -8.01 13.68 4.30
N ASN A 144 -7.89 14.84 3.64
CA ASN A 144 -6.60 15.36 3.19
C ASN A 144 -5.63 15.61 4.36
N ARG A 145 -6.12 16.13 5.49
CA ARG A 145 -5.30 16.30 6.71
C ARG A 145 -4.87 14.94 7.29
N GLN A 146 -5.76 13.96 7.30
CA GLN A 146 -5.46 12.60 7.74
C GLN A 146 -4.34 11.98 6.90
N GLN A 147 -4.44 12.08 5.56
CA GLN A 147 -3.42 11.56 4.64
C GLN A 147 -2.07 12.25 4.84
N LYS A 148 -2.04 13.58 4.95
CA LYS A 148 -0.80 14.32 5.22
C LYS A 148 -0.15 13.87 6.54
N LYS A 149 -0.93 13.76 7.61
CA LYS A 149 -0.43 13.32 8.92
C LYS A 149 0.11 11.88 8.87
N LEU A 150 -0.59 10.98 8.19
CA LEU A 150 -0.12 9.62 7.98
C LEU A 150 1.19 9.59 7.19
N ARG A 151 1.32 10.39 6.13
CA ARG A 151 2.55 10.48 5.33
C ARG A 151 3.74 10.98 6.14
N THR A 152 3.55 12.02 6.96
CA THR A 152 4.61 12.52 7.85
C THR A 152 5.03 11.43 8.83
N LEU A 153 4.07 10.75 9.45
CA LEU A 153 4.35 9.68 10.39
C LEU A 153 5.12 8.51 9.76
N VAL A 154 4.72 8.09 8.56
CA VAL A 154 5.44 7.08 7.78
C VAL A 154 6.87 7.54 7.50
N SER A 155 7.06 8.81 7.13
CA SER A 155 8.40 9.35 6.86
C SER A 155 9.28 9.36 8.10
N ASP A 156 8.75 9.75 9.26
CA ASP A 156 9.51 9.87 10.50
C ASP A 156 9.90 8.49 11.05
N GLU A 157 8.94 7.56 11.10
CA GLU A 157 9.22 6.17 11.50
C GLU A 157 10.16 5.48 10.49
N ASN A 158 10.06 5.78 9.20
CA ASN A 158 10.98 5.23 8.20
C ASN A 158 12.40 5.73 8.43
N LYS A 159 12.60 7.04 8.69
CA LYS A 159 13.92 7.58 9.03
C LYS A 159 14.51 6.91 10.26
N LYS A 160 13.69 6.70 11.29
CA LYS A 160 14.09 6.01 12.51
C LYS A 160 14.49 4.55 12.22
N ALA A 161 13.67 3.82 11.48
CA ALA A 161 13.97 2.44 11.09
C ALA A 161 15.27 2.36 10.27
N THR A 162 15.43 3.23 9.26
CA THR A 162 16.66 3.32 8.46
C THR A 162 17.88 3.60 9.34
N GLN A 163 17.77 4.52 10.30
CA GLN A 163 18.88 4.81 11.22
C GLN A 163 19.21 3.58 12.08
N LEU A 164 18.22 2.88 12.63
CA LEU A 164 18.45 1.66 13.39
C LEU A 164 19.11 0.56 12.55
N ILE A 165 18.71 0.41 11.29
CA ILE A 165 19.33 -0.54 10.35
C ILE A 165 20.79 -0.14 10.09
N LYS A 166 21.07 1.14 9.85
CA LYS A 166 22.44 1.66 9.69
C LYS A 166 23.30 1.42 10.93
N ASP A 167 22.74 1.64 12.13
CA ASP A 167 23.44 1.44 13.40
C ASP A 167 23.73 -0.05 13.65
N THR A 168 22.82 -0.94 13.21
CA THR A 168 22.94 -2.40 13.36
C THR A 168 23.96 -2.99 12.39
N LEU A 169 23.89 -2.63 11.11
CA LEU A 169 24.73 -3.19 10.05
C LEU A 169 26.08 -2.47 9.90
N GLY A 170 26.13 -1.20 10.30
CA GLY A 170 27.22 -0.28 9.99
C GLY A 170 27.03 0.41 8.63
N GLU A 171 27.46 1.67 8.53
CA GLU A 171 27.23 2.52 7.35
C GLU A 171 27.76 1.91 6.05
N THR A 172 28.96 1.32 6.07
CA THR A 172 29.56 0.71 4.86
C THR A 172 28.75 -0.47 4.33
N ARG A 173 28.26 -1.35 5.21
CA ARG A 173 27.41 -2.48 4.80
C ARG A 173 26.06 -2.00 4.30
N PHE A 174 25.50 -1.00 4.97
CA PHE A 174 24.24 -0.40 4.54
C PHE A 174 24.34 0.21 3.14
N GLN A 175 25.43 0.93 2.83
CA GLN A 175 25.67 1.44 1.48
C GLN A 175 25.82 0.31 0.46
N GLY A 176 26.54 -0.76 0.81
CA GLY A 176 26.65 -1.95 -0.04
C GLY A 176 25.30 -2.59 -0.35
N ILE A 177 24.36 -2.59 0.59
CA ILE A 177 22.97 -3.03 0.35
C ILE A 177 22.29 -2.11 -0.66
N LEU A 178 22.38 -0.79 -0.51
CA LEU A 178 21.75 0.15 -1.44
C LEU A 178 22.26 -0.02 -2.87
N GLU A 179 23.59 -0.14 -3.04
CA GLU A 179 24.20 -0.44 -4.33
C GLU A 179 23.75 -1.81 -4.87
N GLY A 180 23.63 -2.82 -4.00
CA GLY A 180 23.14 -4.15 -4.36
C GLY A 180 21.68 -4.13 -4.84
N GLN A 181 20.83 -3.34 -4.18
CA GLN A 181 19.46 -3.11 -4.62
C GLN A 181 19.45 -2.46 -6.00
N GLU A 182 20.15 -1.34 -6.16
CA GLU A 182 20.20 -0.58 -7.43
C GLU A 182 20.70 -1.45 -8.58
N LYS A 183 21.81 -2.17 -8.40
CA LYS A 183 22.35 -3.10 -9.40
C LYS A 183 21.36 -4.20 -9.77
N TYR A 184 20.65 -4.76 -8.79
CA TYR A 184 19.64 -5.77 -9.07
C TYR A 184 18.45 -5.20 -9.85
N TYR A 185 17.96 -4.02 -9.46
CA TYR A 185 16.90 -3.32 -10.19
C TYR A 185 17.30 -3.06 -11.64
N GLU A 186 18.51 -2.54 -11.87
CA GLU A 186 19.02 -2.33 -13.22
C GLU A 186 19.12 -3.62 -14.01
N ALA A 187 19.70 -4.67 -13.44
CA ALA A 187 19.89 -5.95 -14.13
C ALA A 187 18.55 -6.59 -14.50
N TYR A 188 17.58 -6.61 -13.57
CA TYR A 188 16.27 -7.21 -13.77
C TYR A 188 15.50 -6.54 -14.90
N TYR A 189 15.53 -5.20 -15.00
CA TYR A 189 14.81 -4.48 -16.04
C TYR A 189 15.56 -4.38 -17.36
N LYS A 190 16.90 -4.34 -17.35
CA LYS A 190 17.70 -4.45 -18.58
C LYS A 190 17.48 -5.81 -19.26
N SER A 191 17.38 -6.89 -18.49
CA SER A 191 17.06 -8.21 -19.06
C SER A 191 15.65 -8.31 -19.61
N ASP A 192 14.66 -7.60 -19.05
CA ASP A 192 13.30 -7.57 -19.63
C ASP A 192 13.29 -6.82 -20.99
N ASP A 193 14.09 -5.75 -21.13
CA ASP A 193 14.24 -5.03 -22.39
C ASP A 193 15.01 -5.86 -23.45
N GLU A 194 16.08 -6.56 -23.07
CA GLU A 194 16.86 -7.42 -23.98
C GLU A 194 16.11 -8.70 -24.39
N VAL A 195 15.29 -9.29 -23.52
CA VAL A 195 14.43 -10.44 -23.87
C VAL A 195 13.31 -10.03 -24.84
N THR A 196 12.84 -8.78 -24.77
CA THR A 196 11.88 -8.24 -25.74
C THR A 196 12.53 -8.06 -27.13
N GLU A 197 13.84 -7.85 -27.21
CA GLU A 197 14.58 -7.74 -28.48
C GLU A 197 15.03 -9.10 -29.04
N GLU A 198 15.37 -10.09 -28.20
CA GLU A 198 15.77 -11.43 -28.66
C GLU A 198 14.57 -12.33 -29.06
N GLU A 199 13.37 -12.13 -28.49
CA GLU A 199 12.14 -12.79 -28.98
C GLU A 199 11.51 -12.08 -30.21
N ALA A 200 12.04 -10.92 -30.63
CA ALA A 200 11.55 -10.16 -31.79
C ALA A 200 12.29 -10.48 -33.10
N SER A 201 13.24 -11.43 -33.12
CA SER A 201 14.05 -11.76 -34.30
C SER A 201 13.63 -13.03 -35.07
N GLU A 202 12.57 -13.74 -34.69
CA GLU A 202 12.01 -14.81 -35.52
C GLU A 202 10.49 -14.65 -35.71
N GLU A 203 10.12 -14.37 -36.97
CA GLU A 203 8.80 -14.31 -37.60
C GLU A 203 7.95 -13.00 -37.52
N GLU A 204 8.01 -12.29 -38.66
CA GLU A 204 7.02 -11.40 -39.29
C GLU A 204 5.57 -11.80 -38.95
N THR A 205 4.55 -10.95 -38.74
CA THR A 205 4.18 -9.60 -39.20
C THR A 205 3.00 -9.12 -38.32
N PRO A 206 2.63 -7.82 -38.32
CA PRO A 206 1.87 -7.17 -37.27
C PRO A 206 0.35 -7.22 -37.50
N THR A 207 -0.42 -7.19 -36.43
CA THR A 207 -1.78 -6.61 -36.47
C THR A 207 -1.99 -5.78 -35.21
N GLN A 208 -1.92 -4.46 -35.41
CA GLN A 208 -2.51 -3.47 -34.52
C GLN A 208 -3.99 -3.77 -34.35
N LEU A 209 -4.48 -3.74 -33.11
CA LEU A 209 -5.72 -3.06 -32.79
C LEU A 209 -5.55 -2.38 -31.42
N GLU A 210 -5.49 -1.06 -31.47
CA GLU A 210 -6.04 -0.19 -30.44
C GLU A 210 -7.46 -0.67 -30.10
N ASP A 211 -7.82 -0.72 -28.82
CA ASP A 211 -8.73 0.32 -28.38
C ASP A 211 -8.55 0.67 -26.90
N SER A 212 -8.53 1.97 -26.70
CA SER A 212 -8.68 2.70 -25.46
C SER A 212 -10.17 2.55 -25.05
N GLU A 213 -10.62 2.70 -23.83
CA GLU A 213 -10.73 4.00 -23.17
C GLU A 213 -11.20 3.83 -21.74
N THR A 214 -10.77 4.84 -20.98
CA THR A 214 -11.18 5.19 -19.64
C THR A 214 -12.50 5.95 -19.75
N GLU A 215 -13.61 5.44 -19.23
CA GLU A 215 -14.81 6.27 -19.03
C GLU A 215 -14.79 6.89 -17.64
N ASN A 216 -14.52 8.21 -17.60
CA ASN A 216 -14.99 9.06 -16.53
C ASN A 216 -15.49 10.39 -17.10
N ASN A 217 -16.82 10.52 -17.04
CA ASN A 217 -17.58 11.68 -16.60
C ASN A 217 -18.06 12.76 -17.59
N SER A 218 -19.37 12.99 -17.45
CA SER A 218 -20.10 14.26 -17.39
C SER A 218 -20.64 14.92 -18.66
N GLU A 219 -21.96 15.17 -18.53
CA GLU A 219 -22.73 16.36 -18.93
C GLU A 219 -23.21 16.43 -20.38
N GLU A 220 -24.51 16.19 -20.59
CA GLU A 220 -25.63 17.15 -20.44
C GLU A 220 -25.74 18.07 -21.67
N LYS A 221 -26.78 17.83 -22.49
CA LYS A 221 -27.81 18.82 -22.87
C LYS A 221 -28.68 18.32 -24.02
N THR A 222 -30.01 18.45 -23.80
CA THR A 222 -31.09 18.81 -24.76
C THR A 222 -31.18 18.03 -26.08
N ASN A 223 -32.33 17.55 -26.55
CA ASN A 223 -33.64 18.18 -26.57
C ASN A 223 -34.66 17.15 -27.12
N LYS A 224 -35.92 17.30 -26.70
CA LYS A 224 -37.18 17.05 -27.43
C LYS A 224 -37.16 16.16 -28.68
N GLU A 225 -38.03 15.15 -28.64
CA GLU A 225 -39.27 15.13 -29.44
C GLU A 225 -40.45 14.70 -28.57
#